data_AF-H9W730-F1
#
_entry.id   AF-H9W730-F1
#
_cell.length_a   1.000
_cell.length_b   1.000
_cell.length_c   1.000
_cell.angle_alpha   90.00
_cell.angle_beta   90.00
_cell.angle_gamma   90.00
#
_symmetry.space_group_name_H-M   'P 1'
#
loop_
_entity.id
_entity.type
_entity.pdbx_description
1 polymer ?
#
loop_
_entity_poly.entity_id
_entity_poly.type
_entity_poly.pdbx_seq_one_letter_code
_entity_poly.pdbx_strand_id
1 'polypeptide(L)' 'SQRVVDLAHLVAAKWPGAGKGGSGDPLDDFCKDNPATDECRVYEA' A
#
# COMPACT_ATOMS: atom_id res chain seq x y z
N SER A 1 16.58 28.98 -7.89
CA SER A 1 15.18 28.61 -8.20
C SER A 1 14.85 27.34 -7.44
N GLN A 2 13.99 27.41 -6.41
CA GLN A 2 13.53 26.22 -5.69
C GLN A 2 12.45 25.55 -6.55
N ARG A 3 12.64 24.30 -6.95
CA ARG A 3 11.60 23.52 -7.61
C ARG A 3 10.63 23.01 -6.55
N VAL A 4 9.36 23.35 -6.69
CA VAL A 4 8.31 22.74 -5.87
C VAL A 4 8.29 21.25 -6.16
N VAL A 5 8.44 20.45 -5.10
CA VAL A 5 8.32 18.99 -5.18
C VAL A 5 6.89 18.63 -4.80
N ASP A 6 6.31 17.70 -5.55
CA ASP A 6 4.96 17.22 -5.29
C ASP A 6 4.90 16.50 -3.94
N LEU A 7 3.87 16.82 -3.15
CA LEU A 7 3.73 16.28 -1.81
C LEU A 7 3.50 14.78 -1.84
N ALA A 8 2.75 14.26 -2.84
CA ALA A 8 2.54 12.82 -2.98
C ALA A 8 3.86 12.10 -3.28
N HIS A 9 4.72 12.68 -4.12
CA HIS A 9 6.09 12.19 -4.33
C HIS A 9 6.93 12.14 -3.05
N LEU A 10 6.89 13.21 -2.23
CA LEU A 10 7.64 13.23 -0.97
C LEU A 10 7.13 12.20 0.05
N VAL A 11 5.82 12.03 0.13
CA VAL A 11 5.18 11.09 1.04
C VAL A 11 5.47 9.66 0.60
N ALA A 12 5.31 9.33 -0.67
CA ALA A 12 5.62 8.02 -1.22
C ALA A 12 7.10 7.65 -0.98
N ALA A 13 8.03 8.59 -1.21
CA ALA A 13 9.46 8.35 -1.03
C ALA A 13 9.88 8.14 0.44
N LYS A 14 9.11 8.68 1.39
CA LYS A 14 9.42 8.59 2.84
C LYS A 14 8.47 7.69 3.61
N TRP A 15 7.56 6.98 2.94
CA TRP A 15 6.56 6.18 3.62
C TRP A 15 7.22 4.99 4.33
N PRO A 16 7.04 4.85 5.66
CA PRO A 16 7.56 3.72 6.41
C PRO A 16 6.78 2.45 6.02
N GLY A 17 7.20 1.80 4.94
CA GLY A 17 6.53 0.63 4.37
C GLY A 17 6.82 0.40 2.88
N ALA A 18 7.27 1.43 2.15
CA ALA A 18 7.47 1.40 0.69
C ALA A 18 8.61 0.49 0.17
N GLY A 19 9.16 -0.42 0.99
CA GLY A 19 10.29 -1.27 0.63
C GLY A 19 10.44 -2.57 1.41
N LYS A 20 9.44 -3.00 2.19
CA LYS A 20 9.45 -4.32 2.81
C LYS A 20 8.79 -5.31 1.84
N GLY A 21 9.53 -6.34 1.43
CA GLY A 21 9.01 -7.39 0.55
C GLY A 21 7.68 -7.95 1.07
N GLY A 22 6.65 -7.80 0.25
CA GLY A 22 5.22 -7.74 0.59
C GLY A 22 4.58 -6.70 -0.33
N SER A 23 3.26 -6.64 -0.46
CA SER A 23 2.60 -5.64 -1.34
C SER A 23 2.88 -4.18 -0.89
N GLY A 24 3.45 -4.00 0.31
CA GLY A 24 3.62 -2.70 0.95
C GLY A 24 2.32 -2.18 1.58
N ASP A 25 1.22 -2.91 1.33
CA ASP A 25 -0.12 -2.66 1.83
C ASP A 25 -0.47 -3.67 2.93
N PRO A 26 -0.75 -3.22 4.16
CA PRO A 26 -1.11 -4.10 5.27
C PRO A 26 -2.37 -4.94 5.02
N LEU A 27 -3.29 -4.48 4.16
CA LEU A 27 -4.51 -5.23 3.85
C LEU A 27 -4.19 -6.42 2.95
N ASP A 28 -3.32 -6.28 1.95
CA ASP A 28 -2.88 -7.40 1.12
C ASP A 28 -2.19 -8.51 1.93
N ASP A 29 -1.30 -8.13 2.86
CA ASP A 29 -0.65 -9.10 3.74
C ASP A 29 -1.66 -9.78 4.68
N PHE A 30 -2.63 -9.03 5.20
CA PHE A 30 -3.72 -9.58 6.02
C PHE A 30 -4.61 -10.55 5.24
N CYS A 31 -4.93 -10.26 3.98
CA CYS A 31 -5.79 -11.08 3.14
C CYS A 31 -5.16 -12.42 2.72
N LYS A 32 -3.83 -12.54 2.76
CA LYS A 32 -3.14 -13.83 2.54
C LYS A 32 -3.48 -14.84 3.63
N ASP A 33 -3.52 -14.37 4.87
CA ASP A 33 -3.81 -15.21 6.04
C ASP A 33 -5.33 -15.28 6.32
N ASN A 34 -6.10 -14.27 5.91
CA ASN A 34 -7.51 -14.10 6.24
C ASN A 34 -8.40 -13.85 4.99
N PRO A 35 -8.43 -14.75 4.00
CA PRO A 35 -9.15 -14.51 2.75
C PRO A 35 -10.68 -14.46 2.88
N ALA A 36 -11.22 -14.96 4.00
CA ALA A 36 -12.66 -15.04 4.24
C ALA A 36 -13.26 -13.75 4.83
N THR A 37 -12.44 -12.77 5.22
CA THR A 37 -12.94 -11.53 5.81
C THR A 37 -13.56 -10.63 4.74
N ASP A 38 -14.47 -9.76 5.15
CA ASP A 38 -15.22 -8.92 4.22
C ASP A 38 -14.30 -7.94 3.47
N GLU A 39 -13.20 -7.53 4.09
CA GLU A 39 -12.18 -6.64 3.51
C GLU A 39 -11.38 -7.30 2.39
N CYS A 40 -11.39 -8.63 2.33
CA CYS A 40 -10.62 -9.44 1.38
C CYS A 40 -11.51 -10.09 0.30
N ARG A 41 -12.82 -9.85 0.33
CA ARG A 41 -13.76 -10.48 -0.60
C ARG A 41 -13.62 -9.87 -1.99
N VAL A 42 -12.94 -10.58 -2.88
CA VAL A 42 -12.86 -10.24 -4.31
C VAL A 42 -13.99 -10.95 -5.05
N TYR A 43 -14.83 -10.19 -5.74
CA TYR A 43 -15.83 -10.74 -6.66
C TYR A 43 -15.29 -10.66 -8.10
N GLU A 44 -15.33 -11.76 -8.85
CA GLU A 44 -15.01 -11.73 -10.28
C GLU A 44 -16.07 -10.91 -11.04
N ALA A 45 -15.62 -10.15 -12.04
CA ALA A 45 -16.43 -9.19 -12.81
C ALA A 45 -17.25 -9.84 -13.92
#